data_AF-A0AAE0ZMY6-F1
#
_entry.id   AF-A0AAE0ZMY6-F1
#
_cell.length_a   1.000
_cell.length_b   1.000
_cell.length_c   1.000
_cell.angle_alpha   90.00
_cell.angle_beta   90.00
_cell.angle_gamma   90.00
#
_symmetry.space_group_name_H-M   'P 1'
#
loop_
_entity.id
_entity.type
_entity.pdbx_description
1 polymer ?
#
loop_
_entity_poly.entity_id
_entity_poly.type
_entity_poly.pdbx_seq_one_letter_code
_entity_poly.pdbx_strand_id
1 'polypeptide(L)'
;MTSQRERTIRDVWGIDMTERFALYKLRLERCKEQLASRMVSLFKQYERVIAEKKILMNQETVCILRNARVIGMTTTGAAKYRSVLQDVGCRIIAIEEAAEVLEAHTVTALNKHCEHLILIGDHQQLRHLVLGCMS
;
A
#
# COMPACT_ATOMS: atom_id res chain seq x y z
N MET A 1 -35.96 23.21 7.07
CA MET A 1 -36.42 23.88 5.84
C MET A 1 -36.41 22.88 4.70
N THR A 2 -37.47 22.76 3.90
CA THR A 2 -37.56 21.79 2.79
C THR A 2 -36.93 22.34 1.51
N SER A 3 -36.53 21.44 0.60
CA SER A 3 -35.95 21.80 -0.71
C SER A 3 -36.88 22.63 -1.59
N GLN A 4 -38.20 22.51 -1.41
CA GLN A 4 -39.20 23.32 -2.12
C GLN A 4 -39.24 24.77 -1.60
N ARG A 5 -39.20 24.95 -0.28
CA ARG A 5 -39.17 26.29 0.34
C ARG A 5 -37.89 27.05 -0.02
N GLU A 6 -36.75 26.36 -0.08
CA GLU A 6 -35.49 26.93 -0.57
C GLU A 6 -35.63 27.60 -1.93
N ARG A 7 -36.26 26.93 -2.89
CA ARG A 7 -36.40 27.40 -4.28
C ARG A 7 -37.29 28.65 -4.39
N THR A 8 -38.13 28.90 -3.40
CA THR A 8 -39.01 30.09 -3.37
C THR A 8 -38.32 31.33 -2.79
N ILE A 9 -37.20 31.16 -2.07
CA ILE A 9 -36.46 32.27 -1.45
C ILE A 9 -35.56 32.93 -2.50
N ARG A 10 -35.93 34.16 -2.91
CA ARG A 10 -35.15 34.98 -3.85
C ARG A 10 -34.20 35.95 -3.15
N ASP A 11 -34.59 36.45 -1.99
CA ASP A 11 -33.78 37.31 -1.14
C ASP A 11 -33.59 36.66 0.23
N VAL A 12 -32.33 36.47 0.61
CA VAL A 12 -31.93 35.84 1.88
C VAL A 12 -32.07 36.82 3.05
N TRP A 13 -32.04 38.13 2.79
CA TRP A 13 -32.15 39.14 3.83
C TRP A 13 -33.61 39.47 4.19
N GLY A 14 -34.53 39.22 3.27
CA GLY A 14 -35.98 39.36 3.48
C GLY A 14 -36.66 38.26 4.30
N ILE A 15 -35.94 37.22 4.73
CA ILE A 15 -36.45 36.14 5.60
C ILE A 15 -35.95 36.29 7.04
N ASP A 16 -36.67 35.71 8.00
CA ASP A 16 -36.31 35.80 9.42
C ASP A 16 -35.01 35.03 9.74
N MET A 17 -34.44 35.30 10.92
CA MET A 17 -33.15 34.70 11.33
C MET A 17 -33.20 33.17 11.45
N THR A 18 -34.34 32.61 11.85
CA THR A 18 -34.53 31.17 12.03
C THR A 18 -34.58 30.47 10.67
N GLU A 19 -35.32 31.02 9.71
CA GLU A 19 -35.36 30.56 8.33
C GLU A 19 -33.99 30.70 7.65
N ARG A 20 -33.24 31.80 7.89
CA ARG A 20 -31.87 31.96 7.37
C ARG A 20 -30.93 30.88 7.89
N PHE A 21 -30.96 30.61 9.19
CA PHE A 21 -30.11 29.58 9.77
C PHE A 21 -30.47 28.18 9.24
N ALA A 22 -31.77 27.90 9.09
CA ALA A 22 -32.23 26.64 8.51
C ALA A 22 -31.83 26.49 7.03
N LEU A 23 -31.84 27.58 6.24
CA LEU A 23 -31.35 27.63 4.87
C LEU A 23 -29.84 27.38 4.80
N TYR A 24 -29.07 28.07 5.64
CA TYR A 24 -27.62 27.89 5.75
C TYR A 24 -27.28 26.42 6.08
N LYS A 25 -27.90 25.84 7.11
CA LYS A 25 -27.66 24.46 7.51
C LYS A 25 -27.96 23.47 6.38
N LEU A 26 -29.09 23.65 5.68
CA LEU A 26 -29.45 22.79 4.54
C LEU A 26 -28.40 22.84 3.42
N ARG A 27 -27.95 24.05 3.05
CA ARG A 27 -26.94 24.23 2.00
C ARG A 27 -25.57 23.69 2.42
N LEU A 28 -25.20 23.89 3.68
CA LEU A 28 -23.97 23.36 4.25
C LEU A 28 -23.94 21.83 4.19
N GLU A 29 -25.01 21.16 4.63
CA GLU A 29 -25.07 19.70 4.60
C GLU A 29 -25.03 19.15 3.17
N ARG A 30 -25.76 19.76 2.22
CA ARG A 30 -25.65 19.35 0.80
C ARG A 30 -24.25 19.57 0.24
N CYS A 31 -23.60 20.68 0.57
CA CYS A 31 -22.24 20.95 0.12
C CYS A 31 -21.26 19.90 0.68
N LYS A 32 -21.39 19.55 1.97
CA LYS A 32 -20.61 18.47 2.59
C LYS A 32 -20.85 17.12 1.91
N GLU A 33 -22.10 16.75 1.66
CA GLU A 33 -22.44 15.49 0.98
C GLU A 33 -21.87 15.42 -0.45
N GLN A 34 -21.94 16.52 -1.20
CA GLN A 34 -21.37 16.63 -2.54
C GLN A 34 -19.84 16.53 -2.50
N LEU A 35 -19.18 17.20 -1.55
CA LEU A 35 -17.74 17.12 -1.37
C LEU A 35 -17.31 15.72 -0.95
N ALA A 36 -18.00 15.10 0.01
CA ALA A 36 -17.71 13.76 0.50
C ALA A 36 -17.85 12.72 -0.63
N SER A 37 -18.94 12.77 -1.39
CA SER A 37 -19.15 11.86 -2.53
C SER A 37 -18.08 12.05 -3.62
N ARG A 38 -17.72 13.29 -3.94
CA ARG A 38 -16.62 13.58 -4.87
C ARG A 38 -15.30 13.05 -4.34
N MET A 39 -14.99 13.26 -3.06
CA MET A 39 -13.77 12.77 -2.40
C MET A 39 -13.68 11.25 -2.44
N VAL A 40 -14.77 10.54 -2.12
CA VAL A 40 -14.84 9.07 -2.23
C VAL A 40 -14.59 8.61 -3.66
N SER A 41 -15.20 9.25 -4.66
CA SER A 41 -14.97 8.89 -6.06
C SER A 41 -13.53 9.13 -6.52
N LEU A 42 -12.90 10.22 -6.07
CA LEU A 42 -11.52 10.55 -6.38
C LEU A 42 -10.55 9.57 -5.72
N PHE A 43 -10.77 9.21 -4.46
CA PHE A 43 -9.97 8.18 -3.79
C PHE A 43 -10.07 6.84 -4.49
N LYS A 44 -11.28 6.41 -4.86
CA LYS A 44 -11.46 5.16 -5.64
C LYS A 44 -10.71 5.18 -6.96
N GLN A 45 -10.68 6.32 -7.66
CA GLN A 45 -9.91 6.46 -8.90
C GLN A 45 -8.41 6.41 -8.63
N TYR A 46 -7.94 7.13 -7.62
CA TYR A 46 -6.54 7.14 -7.20
C TYR A 46 -6.04 5.74 -6.83
N GLU A 47 -6.79 4.99 -6.02
CA GLU A 47 -6.44 3.63 -5.63
C GLU A 47 -6.33 2.69 -6.84
N ARG A 48 -7.26 2.80 -7.80
CA ARG A 48 -7.20 2.02 -9.05
C ARG A 48 -5.94 2.33 -9.84
N VAL A 49 -5.66 3.62 -10.06
CA VAL A 49 -4.50 4.05 -10.86
C VAL A 49 -3.19 3.66 -10.18
N ILE A 50 -3.09 3.75 -8.84
CA ILE A 50 -1.91 3.28 -8.11
C ILE A 50 -1.75 1.77 -8.18
N ALA A 51 -2.84 1.01 -8.04
CA ALA A 51 -2.78 -0.44 -8.16
C ALA A 51 -2.31 -0.86 -9.55
N GLU A 52 -2.85 -0.25 -10.61
CA GLU A 52 -2.44 -0.49 -11.99
C GLU A 52 -0.97 -0.12 -12.23
N LYS A 53 -0.55 1.06 -11.76
CA LYS A 53 0.86 1.48 -11.83
C LYS A 53 1.78 0.46 -11.15
N LYS A 54 1.40 -0.05 -9.98
CA LYS A 54 2.19 -1.06 -9.25
C LYS A 54 2.31 -2.37 -10.04
N ILE A 55 1.25 -2.80 -10.72
CA ILE A 55 1.28 -3.98 -11.58
C ILE A 55 2.26 -3.78 -12.74
N LEU A 56 2.18 -2.64 -13.44
CA LEU A 56 3.06 -2.32 -14.57
C LEU A 56 4.53 -2.22 -14.13
N MET A 57 4.81 -1.53 -13.03
CA MET A 57 6.17 -1.42 -12.48
C MET A 57 6.73 -2.79 -12.08
N ASN A 58 5.90 -3.66 -11.50
CA ASN A 58 6.32 -5.03 -11.18
C ASN A 58 6.65 -5.82 -12.45
N GLN A 59 5.83 -5.74 -13.51
CA GLN A 59 6.08 -6.42 -14.78
C GLN A 59 7.37 -5.94 -15.45
N GLU A 60 7.61 -4.63 -15.47
CA GLU A 60 8.85 -4.04 -15.95
C GLU A 60 10.05 -4.58 -15.15
N THR A 61 9.95 -4.59 -13.82
CA THR A 61 10.98 -5.11 -12.93
C THR A 61 11.27 -6.59 -13.22
N VAL A 62 10.23 -7.43 -13.43
CA VAL A 62 10.41 -8.84 -13.81
C VAL A 62 11.18 -8.96 -15.12
N CYS A 63 10.83 -8.17 -16.14
CA CYS A 63 11.54 -8.17 -17.42
C CYS A 63 13.03 -7.81 -17.27
N ILE A 64 13.34 -6.78 -16.49
CA ILE A 64 14.72 -6.36 -16.22
C ILE A 64 15.48 -7.48 -15.49
N LEU A 65 14.89 -8.03 -14.42
CA LEU A 65 15.53 -9.04 -13.58
C LEU A 65 15.74 -10.37 -14.31
N ARG A 66 14.82 -10.78 -15.20
CA ARG A 66 14.98 -12.00 -16.02
C ARG A 66 16.17 -11.92 -16.98
N ASN A 67 16.58 -10.72 -17.37
CA ASN A 67 17.75 -10.50 -18.22
C ASN A 67 19.06 -10.45 -17.43
N ALA A 68 19.00 -10.34 -16.09
CA ALA A 68 20.18 -10.34 -15.24
C ALA A 68 20.70 -11.77 -14.99
N ARG A 69 22.02 -11.92 -14.94
CA ARG A 69 22.67 -13.21 -14.60
C ARG A 69 22.66 -13.50 -13.09
N VAL A 70 22.76 -12.44 -12.29
CA VAL A 70 22.81 -12.50 -10.82
C VAL A 70 21.94 -11.36 -10.29
N ILE A 71 21.12 -11.65 -9.28
CA ILE A 71 20.26 -10.69 -8.61
C ILE A 71 20.64 -10.69 -7.13
N GLY A 72 21.13 -9.57 -6.64
CA GLY A 72 21.46 -9.37 -5.23
C GLY A 72 20.44 -8.45 -4.55
N MET A 73 20.02 -8.80 -3.35
CA MET A 73 19.20 -7.94 -2.49
C MET A 73 19.32 -8.35 -1.02
N THR A 74 18.98 -7.43 -0.11
CA THR A 74 18.83 -7.75 1.31
C THR A 74 17.57 -8.59 1.54
N THR A 75 17.50 -9.25 2.69
CA THR A 75 16.35 -10.08 3.09
C THR A 75 15.05 -9.29 3.19
N THR A 76 15.11 -8.04 3.68
CA THR A 76 13.98 -7.11 3.65
C THR A 76 13.58 -6.73 2.21
N GLY A 77 14.56 -6.59 1.31
CA GLY A 77 14.32 -6.37 -0.11
C GLY A 77 13.55 -7.54 -0.74
N ALA A 78 13.97 -8.78 -0.46
CA ALA A 78 13.27 -9.97 -0.93
C ALA A 78 11.83 -10.05 -0.45
N ALA A 79 11.56 -9.65 0.80
CA ALA A 79 10.20 -9.58 1.34
C ALA A 79 9.34 -8.55 0.59
N LYS A 80 9.89 -7.35 0.34
CA LYS A 80 9.20 -6.29 -0.41
C LYS A 80 8.89 -6.69 -1.85
N TYR A 81 9.79 -7.40 -2.51
CA TYR A 81 9.68 -7.81 -3.91
C TYR A 81 9.25 -9.27 -4.09
N ARG A 82 8.61 -9.87 -3.07
CA ARG A 82 8.19 -11.27 -3.09
C ARG A 82 7.46 -11.66 -4.39
N SER A 83 6.44 -10.90 -4.79
CA SER A 83 5.66 -11.23 -6.01
C SER A 83 6.52 -11.19 -7.27
N VAL A 84 7.42 -10.21 -7.36
CA VAL A 84 8.37 -10.09 -8.48
C VAL A 84 9.31 -11.29 -8.52
N LEU A 85 9.86 -11.70 -7.37
CA LEU A 85 10.75 -12.86 -7.28
C LEU A 85 10.05 -14.18 -7.63
N GLN A 86 8.77 -14.33 -7.30
CA GLN A 86 7.96 -15.47 -7.75
C GLN A 86 7.89 -15.53 -9.27
N ASP A 87 7.69 -14.38 -9.92
CA ASP A 87 7.54 -14.27 -11.36
C ASP A 87 8.87 -14.37 -12.11
N VAL A 88 9.98 -13.89 -11.52
CA VAL A 88 11.33 -14.04 -12.09
C VAL A 88 11.71 -15.52 -12.17
N GLY A 89 11.36 -16.33 -11.16
CA GLY A 89 11.52 -17.78 -11.21
C GLY A 89 12.99 -18.24 -11.15
N CYS A 90 13.79 -17.65 -10.26
CA CYS A 90 15.18 -18.06 -10.05
C CYS A 90 15.27 -19.53 -9.63
N ARG A 91 16.08 -20.33 -10.35
CA ARG A 91 16.31 -21.76 -10.04
C ARG A 91 17.29 -21.99 -8.89
N ILE A 92 18.25 -21.09 -8.73
CA ILE A 92 19.28 -21.16 -7.67
C ILE A 92 19.12 -19.92 -6.81
N ILE A 93 19.00 -20.12 -5.50
CA ILE A 93 18.88 -19.06 -4.51
C ILE A 93 19.94 -19.28 -3.44
N ALA A 94 20.75 -18.26 -3.18
CA ALA A 94 21.72 -18.24 -2.09
C ALA A 94 21.30 -17.20 -1.04
N ILE A 95 21.35 -17.58 0.24
CA ILE A 95 20.99 -16.73 1.37
C ILE A 95 22.16 -16.71 2.34
N GLU A 96 22.77 -15.54 2.49
CA GLU A 96 23.76 -15.22 3.52
C GLU A 96 23.07 -14.95 4.87
N GLU A 97 23.81 -15.10 5.97
CA GLU A 97 23.33 -14.92 7.35
C GLU A 97 22.11 -15.78 7.72
N ALA A 98 21.98 -16.96 7.10
CA ALA A 98 20.80 -17.81 7.25
C ALA A 98 20.51 -18.25 8.71
N ALA A 99 21.55 -18.30 9.57
CA ALA A 99 21.41 -18.63 10.99
C ALA A 99 20.66 -17.55 11.80
N GLU A 100 20.61 -16.32 11.31
CA GLU A 100 20.01 -15.15 11.99
C GLU A 100 18.62 -14.79 11.43
N VAL A 101 18.32 -15.19 10.18
CA VAL A 101 17.15 -14.70 9.42
C VAL A 101 16.05 -15.75 9.23
N LEU A 102 16.22 -16.94 9.82
CA LEU A 102 15.28 -18.06 9.73
C LEU A 102 13.98 -17.77 10.48
N GLU A 103 12.94 -17.29 9.76
CA GLU A 103 11.54 -17.66 10.02
C GLU A 103 10.57 -17.17 8.93
N ALA A 104 10.65 -15.91 8.46
CA ALA A 104 9.71 -15.37 7.46
C ALA A 104 10.37 -14.95 6.12
N HIS A 105 11.56 -14.33 6.18
CA HIS A 105 12.16 -13.71 4.99
C HIS A 105 12.69 -14.74 3.98
N THR A 106 13.18 -15.90 4.42
CA THR A 106 13.59 -17.02 3.54
C THR A 106 12.45 -17.47 2.62
N VAL A 107 11.24 -17.64 3.18
CA VAL A 107 10.05 -18.07 2.43
C VAL A 107 9.63 -17.04 1.38
N THR A 108 10.01 -15.76 1.55
CA THR A 108 9.70 -14.69 0.58
C THR A 108 10.59 -14.71 -0.65
N ALA A 109 11.84 -15.16 -0.51
CA ALA A 109 12.77 -15.29 -1.63
C ALA A 109 12.50 -16.58 -2.44
N LEU A 110 12.06 -17.64 -1.79
CA LEU A 110 11.77 -18.93 -2.43
C LEU A 110 10.61 -18.83 -3.41
N ASN A 111 10.83 -19.27 -4.65
CA ASN A 111 9.81 -19.40 -5.67
C ASN A 111 9.60 -20.88 -6.08
N LYS A 112 8.48 -21.18 -6.74
CA LYS A 112 8.12 -22.55 -7.16
C LYS A 112 9.10 -23.19 -8.17
N HIS A 113 9.98 -22.41 -8.77
CA HIS A 113 11.01 -22.85 -9.72
C HIS A 113 12.38 -23.07 -9.05
N CYS A 114 12.48 -22.87 -7.73
CA CYS A 114 13.73 -23.08 -7.00
C CYS A 114 14.10 -24.57 -6.99
N GLU A 115 15.24 -24.92 -7.59
CA GLU A 115 15.82 -26.25 -7.64
C GLU A 115 16.96 -26.41 -6.61
N HIS A 116 17.69 -25.32 -6.33
CA HIS A 116 18.80 -25.32 -5.38
C HIS A 116 18.70 -24.14 -4.43
N LEU A 117 18.66 -24.43 -3.13
CA LEU A 117 18.75 -23.44 -2.06
C LEU A 117 20.08 -23.61 -1.33
N ILE A 118 20.90 -22.56 -1.33
CA ILE A 118 22.18 -22.50 -0.62
C ILE A 118 22.00 -21.58 0.58
N LEU A 119 22.15 -22.13 1.78
CA LEU A 119 22.05 -21.37 3.02
C LEU A 119 23.45 -21.25 3.62
N ILE A 120 23.94 -20.03 3.73
CA ILE A 120 25.23 -19.70 4.32
C ILE A 120 24.94 -18.95 5.61
N GLY A 121 25.44 -19.44 6.73
CA GLY A 121 25.27 -18.80 8.02
C GLY A 121 26.04 -19.56 9.09
N ASP A 122 26.56 -18.82 10.07
CA ASP A 122 27.24 -19.41 11.22
C ASP A 122 26.30 -19.39 12.43
N HIS A 123 25.85 -20.58 12.82
CA HIS A 123 25.03 -20.79 14.02
C HIS A 123 25.83 -20.67 15.33
N GLN A 124 27.16 -20.48 15.24
CA GLN A 124 28.08 -20.26 16.35
C GLN A 124 28.53 -18.80 16.50
N GLN A 125 28.19 -17.91 15.56
CA GLN A 125 28.34 -16.46 15.74
C GLN A 125 27.25 -15.92 16.68
N LEU A 126 27.62 -14.90 17.47
CA LEU A 126 26.87 -14.37 18.61
C LEU A 126 25.38 -14.16 18.30
N ARG A 127 24.48 -14.87 19.00
CA ARG A 127 23.06 -14.51 19.06
C ARG A 127 22.97 -13.05 19.50
N HIS A 128 22.31 -12.23 18.68
CA HIS A 128 22.13 -10.80 18.94
C HIS A 128 21.62 -10.60 20.36
N LEU A 129 22.33 -9.80 21.14
CA LEU A 129 21.90 -9.37 22.46
C LEU A 129 20.66 -8.48 22.25
N VAL A 130 19.47 -9.03 22.44
CA VAL A 130 18.28 -8.19 22.62
C VAL A 130 18.52 -7.45 23.94
N LEU A 131 18.95 -6.20 23.84
CA LEU A 131 18.91 -5.24 24.94
C LEU A 131 17.43 -5.06 25.30
N GLY A 132 16.93 -5.95 26.15
CA GLY A 132 15.70 -5.72 26.89
C GLY A 132 15.93 -4.47 27.71
N CYS A 133 15.24 -3.39 27.36
CA CYS A 133 15.08 -2.23 28.22
C CYS A 133 14.60 -2.74 29.59
N MET A 134 15.48 -2.66 30.59
CA MET A 134 15.06 -2.55 31.97
C MET A 134 14.36 -1.20 32.13
N SER A 135 13.03 -1.23 32.17
CA SER A 135 12.19 -0.23 32.85
C SER A 135 10.79 -0.81 33.02
#